data_AF-A0A2V8E9D8-F1
#
_entry.id   AF-A0A2V8E9D8-F1
#
_cell.length_a   1.000
_cell.length_b   1.000
_cell.length_c   1.000
_cell.angle_alpha   90.00
_cell.angle_beta   90.00
_cell.angle_gamma   90.00
#
_symmetry.space_group_name_H-M   'P 1'
#
loop_
_entity.id
_entity.type
_entity.pdbx_description
1 polymer ?
#
loop_
_entity_poly.entity_id
_entity_poly.type
_entity_poly.pdbx_seq_one_letter_code
_entity_poly.pdbx_strand_id
1 'polypeptide(L)'
;MALHFATARLADMDRDGIVWMVNFVAANRFLPPRLTRILRREGSDTATVELLRAFATLRNFDRTARTPFVVFMEPPSLDPRIVNQFALFSLMSSPDASLDDWLAAHPALATRVVVPAALKWEVRDKLDQANINERVLFPGLDGLSRWLTRYYWSKPAPSLSTRSRSRRRHRRTASRR
;
A
#
# COMPACT_ATOMS: atom_id res chain seq x y z
N MET A 1 3.40 7.25 -4.93
CA MET A 1 2.04 7.03 -4.37
C MET A 1 1.99 6.01 -3.25
N ALA A 2 2.29 4.73 -3.48
CA ALA A 2 2.20 3.70 -2.43
C ALA A 2 2.99 4.04 -1.14
N LEU A 3 4.18 4.59 -1.28
CA LEU A 3 5.03 4.99 -0.14
C LEU A 3 4.42 6.13 0.71
N HIS A 4 3.63 7.01 0.08
CA HIS A 4 2.87 8.03 0.81
C HIS A 4 1.83 7.36 1.71
N PHE A 5 1.10 6.37 1.21
CA PHE A 5 0.11 5.65 2.02
C PHE A 5 0.75 4.85 3.16
N ALA A 6 1.91 4.23 2.93
CA ALA A 6 2.68 3.53 3.95
C ALA A 6 3.18 4.44 5.10
N THR A 7 3.15 5.77 4.90
CA THR A 7 3.62 6.79 5.85
C THR A 7 2.54 7.83 6.20
N ALA A 8 1.29 7.64 5.78
CA ALA A 8 0.22 8.64 5.92
C ALA A 8 -0.38 8.67 7.34
N ARG A 9 -0.44 7.52 8.02
CA ARG A 9 -1.02 7.40 9.36
C ARG A 9 0.03 7.72 10.42
N LEU A 10 -0.06 8.91 11.00
CA LEU A 10 0.85 9.37 12.06
C LEU A 10 0.89 8.44 13.27
N ALA A 11 -0.23 7.77 13.58
CA ALA A 11 -0.35 6.82 14.67
C ALA A 11 0.44 5.50 14.47
N ASP A 12 0.90 5.19 13.25
CA ASP A 12 1.67 3.97 12.95
C ASP A 12 3.11 4.27 12.50
N MET A 13 3.61 5.47 12.80
CA MET A 13 4.97 5.88 12.42
C MET A 13 6.06 5.12 13.19
N ASP A 14 5.70 4.46 14.30
CA ASP A 14 6.55 3.59 15.12
C ASP A 14 6.54 2.12 14.67
N ARG A 15 5.69 1.75 13.70
CA ARG A 15 5.61 0.41 13.13
C ARG A 15 6.18 0.37 11.73
N ASP A 16 6.68 -0.78 11.31
CA ASP A 16 7.11 -0.97 9.92
C ASP A 16 5.93 -0.84 8.95
N GLY A 17 6.19 -0.28 7.78
CA GLY A 17 5.25 -0.22 6.67
C GLY A 17 5.60 -1.27 5.62
N ILE A 18 4.64 -1.61 4.76
CA ILE A 18 4.85 -2.52 3.64
C ILE A 18 4.33 -1.86 2.38
N VAL A 19 5.10 -1.99 1.30
CA VAL A 19 4.66 -1.71 -0.06
C VAL A 19 4.82 -3.00 -0.87
N TRP A 20 3.72 -3.48 -1.44
CA TRP A 20 3.73 -4.58 -2.39
C TRP A 20 3.99 -4.04 -3.80
N MET A 21 5.03 -4.55 -4.45
CA MET A 21 5.26 -4.34 -5.88
C MET A 21 4.78 -5.57 -6.62
N VAL A 22 3.71 -5.45 -7.40
CA VAL A 22 3.07 -6.58 -8.08
C VAL A 22 3.22 -6.45 -9.60
N ASN A 23 3.69 -7.50 -10.25
CA ASN A 23 3.69 -7.61 -11.70
C ASN A 23 2.29 -8.04 -12.17
N PHE A 24 1.41 -7.06 -12.39
CA PHE A 24 0.03 -7.33 -12.77
C PHE A 24 -0.12 -7.97 -14.15
N VAL A 25 0.78 -7.68 -15.09
CA VAL A 25 0.81 -8.31 -16.42
C VAL A 25 1.09 -9.82 -16.28
N ALA A 26 2.01 -10.20 -15.39
CA ALA A 26 2.25 -11.60 -15.09
C ALA A 26 1.08 -12.24 -14.30
N ALA A 27 0.41 -11.48 -13.43
CA ALA A 27 -0.79 -11.93 -12.73
C ALA A 27 -1.94 -12.25 -13.71
N ASN A 28 -1.99 -11.60 -14.88
CA ASN A 28 -2.99 -11.89 -15.91
C ASN A 28 -2.95 -13.35 -16.42
N ARG A 29 -1.85 -14.08 -16.21
CA ARG A 29 -1.73 -15.52 -16.56
C ARG A 29 -2.68 -16.41 -15.76
N PHE A 30 -3.17 -15.92 -14.62
CA PHE A 30 -4.10 -16.63 -13.74
C PHE A 30 -5.57 -16.30 -14.03
N LEU A 31 -5.83 -15.43 -15.01
CA LEU A 31 -7.19 -15.06 -15.37
C LEU A 31 -7.92 -16.20 -16.09
N PRO A 32 -9.24 -16.31 -15.89
CA PRO A 32 -10.04 -17.27 -16.61
C PRO A 32 -10.01 -17.00 -18.13
N PRO A 33 -10.18 -18.03 -18.99
CA PRO A 33 -10.07 -17.88 -20.44
C PRO A 33 -11.00 -16.82 -21.03
N ARG A 34 -12.18 -16.65 -20.44
CA ARG A 34 -13.15 -15.64 -20.88
C ARG A 34 -12.60 -14.22 -20.69
N LEU A 35 -12.01 -13.92 -19.53
CA LEU A 35 -11.46 -12.60 -19.24
C LEU A 35 -10.17 -12.34 -20.03
N THR A 36 -9.30 -13.35 -20.13
CA THR A 36 -8.09 -13.30 -20.97
C THR A 36 -8.44 -12.94 -22.42
N ARG A 37 -9.51 -13.52 -22.98
CA ARG A 37 -9.96 -13.21 -24.34
C ARG A 37 -10.51 -11.80 -24.48
N ILE A 38 -11.22 -11.29 -23.47
CA ILE A 38 -11.75 -9.93 -23.45
C ILE A 38 -10.58 -8.93 -23.47
N LEU A 39 -9.62 -9.08 -22.56
CA LEU A 39 -8.44 -8.20 -22.48
C LEU A 39 -7.61 -8.21 -23.78
N ARG A 40 -7.38 -9.41 -24.35
CA ARG A 40 -6.66 -9.54 -25.64
C ARG A 40 -7.37 -8.88 -26.82
N ARG A 41 -8.70 -8.87 -26.85
CA ARG A 41 -9.47 -8.20 -27.91
C ARG A 41 -9.37 -6.68 -27.80
N GLU A 42 -9.33 -6.18 -26.58
CA GLU A 42 -9.16 -4.75 -26.30
C GLU A 42 -7.71 -4.27 -26.45
N GLY A 43 -6.74 -5.21 -26.50
CA GLY A 43 -5.32 -4.88 -26.53
C GLY A 43 -4.81 -4.29 -25.21
N SER A 44 -5.47 -4.60 -24.10
CA SER A 44 -5.16 -4.06 -22.77
C SER A 44 -4.68 -5.15 -21.80
N ASP A 45 -3.80 -4.76 -20.87
CA ASP A 45 -3.40 -5.57 -19.73
C ASP A 45 -4.19 -5.26 -18.45
N THR A 46 -5.07 -4.25 -18.51
CA THR A 46 -5.94 -3.82 -17.42
C THR A 46 -7.40 -3.93 -17.83
N ALA A 47 -8.27 -4.35 -16.90
CA ALA A 47 -9.70 -4.34 -17.14
C ALA A 47 -10.26 -2.92 -16.96
N THR A 48 -11.37 -2.61 -17.61
CA THR A 48 -12.21 -1.46 -17.26
C THR A 48 -13.49 -1.94 -16.61
N VAL A 49 -14.22 -1.03 -15.98
CA VAL A 49 -15.54 -1.34 -15.42
C VAL A 49 -16.48 -1.85 -16.51
N GLU A 50 -16.39 -1.29 -17.72
CA GLU A 50 -17.18 -1.66 -18.89
C GLU A 50 -16.92 -3.12 -19.30
N LEU A 51 -15.65 -3.54 -19.34
CA LEU A 51 -15.30 -4.93 -19.67
C LEU A 51 -15.85 -5.92 -18.64
N LEU A 52 -15.88 -5.54 -17.35
CA LEU A 52 -16.43 -6.38 -16.29
C LEU A 52 -17.96 -6.48 -16.34
N ARG A 53 -18.67 -5.56 -17.02
CA ARG A 53 -20.13 -5.68 -17.23
C ARG A 53 -20.52 -6.95 -18.00
N ALA A 54 -19.60 -7.55 -18.76
CA ALA A 54 -19.83 -8.81 -19.46
C ALA A 54 -20.23 -9.98 -18.55
N PHE A 55 -19.97 -9.89 -17.24
CA PHE A 55 -20.35 -10.92 -16.27
C PHE A 55 -21.72 -10.68 -15.63
N ALA A 56 -22.31 -9.49 -15.81
CA ALA A 56 -23.60 -9.03 -15.26
C ALA A 56 -23.70 -8.97 -13.72
N THR A 57 -23.12 -9.92 -12.98
CA THR A 57 -23.13 -9.98 -11.51
C THR A 57 -21.78 -10.44 -10.97
N LEU A 58 -21.46 -10.04 -9.72
CA LEU A 58 -20.25 -10.51 -9.03
C LEU A 58 -20.24 -12.02 -8.84
N ARG A 59 -21.41 -12.64 -8.60
CA ARG A 59 -21.54 -14.10 -8.49
C ARG A 59 -21.17 -14.82 -9.79
N ASN A 60 -21.57 -14.28 -10.93
CA ASN A 60 -21.19 -14.84 -12.22
C ASN A 60 -19.70 -14.65 -12.50
N PHE A 61 -19.13 -13.54 -12.06
CA PHE A 61 -17.69 -13.26 -12.17
C PHE A 61 -16.88 -14.25 -11.32
N ASP A 62 -17.24 -14.47 -10.06
CA ASP A 62 -16.60 -15.45 -9.17
C ASP A 62 -16.59 -16.86 -9.78
N ARG A 63 -17.73 -17.29 -10.34
CA ARG A 63 -17.90 -18.62 -10.96
C ARG A 63 -17.11 -18.86 -12.25
N THR A 64 -16.35 -17.86 -12.74
CA THR A 64 -15.58 -18.00 -13.99
C THR A 64 -14.33 -18.87 -13.84
N ALA A 65 -13.86 -19.06 -12.62
CA ALA A 65 -12.73 -19.93 -12.31
C ALA A 65 -13.05 -20.81 -11.09
N ARG A 66 -12.33 -21.92 -10.95
CA ARG A 66 -12.42 -22.79 -9.76
C ARG A 66 -11.54 -22.30 -8.62
N THR A 67 -10.50 -21.53 -8.94
CA THR A 67 -9.54 -20.97 -8.00
C THR A 67 -9.62 -19.44 -8.02
N PRO A 68 -9.46 -18.76 -6.88
CA PRO A 68 -9.45 -17.31 -6.84
C PRO A 68 -8.35 -16.71 -7.72
N PHE A 69 -8.67 -15.59 -8.37
CA PHE A 69 -7.72 -14.79 -9.15
C PHE A 69 -7.90 -13.31 -8.84
N VAL A 70 -6.87 -12.53 -9.13
CA VAL A 70 -6.90 -11.06 -9.03
C VAL A 70 -7.06 -10.45 -10.41
N VAL A 71 -7.89 -9.42 -10.51
CA VAL A 71 -7.99 -8.55 -11.69
C VAL A 71 -7.50 -7.17 -11.33
N PHE A 72 -6.60 -6.65 -12.15
CA PHE A 72 -6.21 -5.23 -12.08
C PHE A 72 -7.04 -4.45 -13.07
N MET A 73 -7.59 -3.33 -12.62
CA MET A 73 -8.50 -2.54 -13.41
C MET A 73 -8.21 -1.05 -13.31
N GLU A 74 -8.40 -0.37 -14.43
CA GLU A 74 -8.40 1.07 -14.50
C GLU A 74 -9.68 1.59 -13.86
N PRO A 75 -9.57 2.42 -12.82
CA PRO A 75 -10.75 3.08 -12.29
C PRO A 75 -11.26 4.09 -13.32
N PRO A 76 -12.60 4.22 -13.48
CA PRO A 76 -13.14 5.28 -14.32
C PRO A 76 -12.72 6.64 -13.72
N SER A 77 -12.38 7.60 -14.57
CA SER A 77 -11.94 8.96 -14.18
C SER A 77 -13.08 9.80 -13.60
N LEU A 78 -13.76 9.27 -12.57
CA LEU A 78 -14.92 9.86 -11.91
C LEU A 78 -14.51 10.93 -10.89
N ASP A 79 -13.32 10.80 -10.30
CA ASP A 79 -12.83 11.68 -9.24
C ASP A 79 -11.40 12.14 -9.55
N PRO A 80 -11.08 13.44 -9.48
CA PRO A 80 -9.73 13.97 -9.61
C PRO A 80 -8.68 13.29 -8.70
N ARG A 81 -9.10 12.73 -7.56
CA ARG A 81 -8.25 11.91 -6.67
C ARG A 81 -7.69 10.68 -7.39
N ILE A 82 -8.52 10.01 -8.18
CA ILE A 82 -8.14 8.81 -8.92
C ILE A 82 -7.09 9.17 -9.99
N VAL A 83 -7.32 10.27 -10.70
CA VAL A 83 -6.39 10.80 -11.71
C VAL A 83 -5.05 11.17 -11.09
N ASN A 84 -5.04 11.89 -9.96
CA ASN A 84 -3.81 12.32 -9.30
C ASN A 84 -3.01 11.17 -8.67
N GLN A 85 -3.64 10.02 -8.43
CA GLN A 85 -2.99 8.85 -7.85
C GLN A 85 -2.39 7.91 -8.92
N PHE A 86 -2.74 8.09 -10.20
CA PHE A 86 -2.37 7.18 -11.31
C PHE A 86 -2.49 5.70 -10.90
N ALA A 87 -3.54 5.38 -10.15
CA ALA A 87 -3.66 4.11 -9.45
C ALA A 87 -4.52 3.13 -10.23
N LEU A 88 -4.05 1.88 -10.32
CA LEU A 88 -4.91 0.76 -10.68
C LEU A 88 -5.61 0.23 -9.43
N PHE A 89 -6.83 -0.25 -9.61
CA PHE A 89 -7.53 -1.01 -8.59
C PHE A 89 -7.24 -2.50 -8.78
N SER A 90 -7.26 -3.23 -7.67
CA SER A 90 -7.18 -4.69 -7.69
C SER A 90 -8.47 -5.26 -7.10
N LEU A 91 -8.99 -6.30 -7.73
CA LEU A 91 -10.23 -6.96 -7.34
C LEU A 91 -10.00 -8.47 -7.28
N MET A 92 -10.24 -9.07 -6.11
CA MET A 92 -10.29 -10.52 -5.98
C MET A 92 -11.59 -11.06 -6.56
N SER A 93 -11.51 -12.18 -7.27
CA SER A 93 -12.68 -12.82 -7.88
C SER A 93 -13.71 -13.32 -6.88
N SER A 94 -13.24 -13.72 -5.68
CA SER A 94 -14.03 -14.28 -4.60
C SER A 94 -14.02 -13.34 -3.39
N PRO A 95 -15.17 -13.15 -2.70
CA PRO A 95 -15.26 -12.32 -1.51
C PRO A 95 -14.52 -12.91 -0.30
N ASP A 96 -14.29 -14.22 -0.28
CA ASP A 96 -13.60 -14.92 0.80
C ASP A 96 -12.07 -14.96 0.58
N ALA A 97 -11.58 -14.43 -0.55
CA ALA A 97 -10.16 -14.43 -0.89
C ALA A 97 -9.49 -13.10 -0.54
N SER A 98 -8.33 -13.18 0.10
CA SER A 98 -7.45 -12.05 0.37
C SER A 98 -6.39 -11.90 -0.72
N LEU A 99 -6.12 -10.66 -1.14
CA LEU A 99 -5.03 -10.38 -2.08
C LEU A 99 -3.66 -10.70 -1.45
N ASP A 100 -3.48 -10.42 -0.17
CA ASP A 100 -2.19 -10.66 0.52
C ASP A 100 -1.85 -12.17 0.53
N ASP A 101 -2.82 -13.01 0.86
CA ASP A 101 -2.66 -14.47 0.87
C ASP A 101 -2.43 -15.00 -0.56
N TRP A 102 -3.15 -14.44 -1.53
CA TRP A 102 -2.96 -14.78 -2.94
C TRP A 102 -1.55 -14.44 -3.43
N LEU A 103 -1.02 -13.26 -3.08
CA LEU A 103 0.35 -12.88 -3.45
C LEU A 103 1.40 -13.72 -2.71
N ALA A 104 1.16 -14.10 -1.46
CA ALA A 104 2.03 -14.99 -0.70
C ALA A 104 2.14 -16.38 -1.36
N ALA A 105 1.06 -16.88 -1.97
CA ALA A 105 1.06 -18.12 -2.74
C ALA A 105 1.76 -17.99 -4.11
N HIS A 106 2.02 -16.77 -4.58
CA HIS A 106 2.65 -16.49 -5.88
C HIS A 106 3.86 -15.56 -5.74
N PRO A 107 4.93 -15.99 -5.03
CA PRO A 107 6.06 -15.12 -4.68
C PRO A 107 6.83 -14.57 -5.89
N ALA A 108 6.76 -15.23 -7.05
CA ALA A 108 7.35 -14.74 -8.29
C ALA A 108 6.63 -13.51 -8.88
N LEU A 109 5.38 -13.24 -8.47
CA LEU A 109 4.59 -12.11 -8.96
C LEU A 109 4.79 -10.83 -8.15
N ALA A 110 5.27 -10.94 -6.91
CA ALA A 110 5.26 -9.82 -5.98
C ALA A 110 6.54 -9.72 -5.16
N THR A 111 7.02 -8.50 -5.01
CA THR A 111 8.09 -8.17 -4.08
C THR A 111 7.51 -7.38 -2.92
N ARG A 112 7.74 -7.87 -1.70
CA ARG A 112 7.38 -7.17 -0.47
C ARG A 112 8.51 -6.23 -0.07
N VAL A 113 8.29 -4.92 -0.22
CA VAL A 113 9.23 -3.89 0.23
C VAL A 113 8.84 -3.45 1.63
N VAL A 114 9.69 -3.75 2.61
CA VAL A 114 9.52 -3.28 3.99
C VAL A 114 10.06 -1.86 4.10
N VAL A 115 9.27 -0.97 4.69
CA VAL A 115 9.64 0.41 5.02
C VAL A 115 9.83 0.48 6.53
N PRO A 116 11.07 0.41 7.04
CA PRO A 116 11.33 0.40 8.47
C PRO A 116 10.73 1.63 9.17
N ALA A 117 10.17 1.44 10.36
CA ALA A 117 9.60 2.52 11.18
C ALA A 117 10.58 3.69 11.35
N ALA A 118 11.84 3.38 11.62
CA ALA A 118 12.91 4.36 11.80
C ALA A 118 13.14 5.27 10.57
N LEU A 119 12.83 4.77 9.36
CA LEU A 119 12.99 5.52 8.10
C LEU A 119 11.71 6.23 7.65
N LYS A 120 10.54 5.92 8.24
CA LYS A 120 9.25 6.47 7.77
C LYS A 120 9.22 7.99 7.77
N TRP A 121 9.82 8.65 8.76
CA TRP A 121 9.90 10.11 8.81
C TRP A 121 10.76 10.68 7.69
N GLU A 122 11.96 10.14 7.48
CA GLU A 122 12.84 10.60 6.39
C GLU A 122 12.21 10.37 5.01
N VAL A 123 11.58 9.21 4.83
CA VAL A 123 10.81 8.89 3.64
C VAL A 123 9.70 9.91 3.43
N ARG A 124 8.97 10.27 4.49
CA ARG A 124 7.88 11.25 4.42
C ARG A 124 8.39 12.63 4.01
N ASP A 125 9.48 13.08 4.62
CA ASP A 125 10.09 14.38 4.30
C ASP A 125 10.54 14.45 2.84
N LYS A 126 11.15 13.36 2.33
CA LYS A 126 11.55 13.24 0.91
C LYS A 126 10.34 13.25 -0.03
N LEU A 127 9.24 12.59 0.34
CA LEU A 127 8.00 12.63 -0.44
C LEU A 127 7.40 14.04 -0.47
N ASP A 128 7.42 14.77 0.65
CA ASP A 128 6.95 16.14 0.72
C ASP A 128 7.79 17.08 -0.16
N GLN A 129 9.13 16.92 -0.16
CA GLN A 129 10.03 17.64 -1.06
C GLN A 129 9.75 17.37 -2.54
N ALA A 130 9.33 16.13 -2.87
CA ALA A 130 8.90 15.74 -4.22
C ALA A 130 7.45 16.14 -4.54
N ASN A 131 6.80 16.94 -3.67
CA ASN A 131 5.40 17.35 -3.79
C ASN A 131 4.38 16.19 -3.79
N ILE A 132 4.75 15.04 -3.21
CA ILE A 132 3.86 13.87 -3.01
C ILE A 132 3.24 13.96 -1.61
N ASN A 133 2.34 14.92 -1.45
CA ASN A 133 1.68 15.27 -0.18
C ASN A 133 0.15 15.30 -0.31
N GLU A 134 -0.55 15.34 0.82
CA GLU A 134 -2.01 15.21 0.88
C GLU A 134 -2.75 16.27 0.07
N ARG A 135 -2.21 17.49 -0.01
CA ARG A 135 -2.76 18.60 -0.82
C ARG A 135 -2.80 18.27 -2.32
N VAL A 136 -1.78 17.57 -2.81
CA VAL A 136 -1.68 17.20 -4.23
C VAL A 136 -2.50 15.94 -4.51
N LEU A 137 -2.49 14.99 -3.57
CA LEU A 137 -3.13 13.68 -3.75
C LEU A 137 -4.64 13.68 -3.50
N PHE A 138 -5.12 14.59 -2.66
CA PHE A 138 -6.53 14.75 -2.33
C PHE A 138 -6.96 16.21 -2.60
N PRO A 139 -7.39 16.54 -3.83
CA PRO A 139 -7.77 17.91 -4.15
C PRO A 139 -8.93 18.42 -3.29
N GLY A 140 -8.97 19.75 -3.11
CA GLY A 140 -9.98 20.44 -2.32
C GLY A 140 -9.63 20.57 -0.83
N LEU A 141 -10.64 20.90 -0.02
CA LEU A 141 -10.47 21.22 1.40
C LEU A 141 -10.00 20.01 2.22
N ASP A 142 -10.43 18.79 1.88
CA ASP A 142 -10.07 17.57 2.60
C ASP A 142 -8.55 17.33 2.62
N GLY A 143 -7.88 17.39 1.47
CA GLY A 143 -6.41 17.24 1.43
C GLY A 143 -5.67 18.38 2.10
N LEU A 144 -6.17 19.62 1.95
CA LEU A 144 -5.58 20.78 2.63
C LEU A 144 -5.68 20.65 4.15
N SER A 145 -6.86 20.29 4.68
CA SER A 145 -7.07 20.09 6.11
C SER A 145 -6.22 18.95 6.67
N ARG A 146 -6.06 17.83 5.94
CA ARG A 146 -5.17 16.73 6.33
C ARG A 146 -3.71 17.16 6.37
N TRP A 147 -3.26 17.89 5.33
CA TRP A 147 -1.91 18.42 5.27
C TRP A 147 -1.64 19.38 6.44
N LEU A 148 -2.56 20.32 6.72
CA LEU A 148 -2.44 21.25 7.85
C LEU A 148 -2.41 20.52 9.19
N THR A 149 -3.31 19.55 9.39
CA THR A 149 -3.35 18.74 10.62
C THR A 149 -1.99 18.08 10.89
N ARG A 150 -1.35 17.54 9.85
CA ARG A 150 -0.02 16.94 9.95
C ARG A 150 1.08 17.99 10.14
N TYR A 151 1.03 19.09 9.40
CA TYR A 151 2.05 20.14 9.47
C TYR A 151 2.17 20.72 10.88
N TYR A 152 1.04 20.90 11.57
CA TYR A 152 1.00 21.35 12.96
C TYR A 152 0.99 20.22 13.99
N TRP A 153 1.15 18.96 13.55
CA TRP A 153 1.17 17.82 14.46
C TRP A 153 2.47 17.83 15.27
N SER A 154 2.34 17.83 16.60
CA SER A 154 3.50 17.70 17.49
C SER A 154 4.00 16.25 17.46
N LYS A 155 5.18 16.03 16.86
CA LYS A 155 5.84 14.73 16.86
C LYS A 155 6.04 14.27 18.31
N PRO A 156 5.54 13.09 18.72
CA PRO A 156 5.79 12.57 20.05
C PRO A 156 7.30 12.50 20.29
N ALA A 157 7.77 13.05 21.40
CA ALA A 157 9.18 12.94 21.76
C ALA A 157 9.56 11.46 21.84
N PRO A 158 10.70 11.03 21.27
CA PRO A 158 11.13 9.65 21.41
C PRO A 158 11.20 9.32 22.91
N SER A 159 10.49 8.28 23.33
CA SER A 159 10.50 7.85 24.72
C SER A 159 11.94 7.46 25.08
N LEU A 160 12.58 8.29 25.90
CA LEU A 160 13.88 7.99 26.50
C LEU A 160 13.69 6.89 27.55
N SER A 161 13.39 5.67 27.11
CA SER A 161 13.33 4.51 28.00
C SER A 161 14.73 3.91 28.17
N THR A 162 15.31 4.22 29.33
CA THR A 162 16.26 3.39 30.10
C THR A 162 17.61 3.05 29.46
N ARG A 163 18.43 4.07 29.16
CA ARG A 163 19.89 3.92 29.09
C ARG A 163 20.58 4.43 30.36
N SER A 164 20.15 3.97 31.53
CA SER A 164 20.79 4.36 32.80
C SER A 164 20.47 3.40 33.95
N ARG A 165 21.03 2.19 33.95
CA ARG A 165 21.20 1.41 35.19
C ARG A 165 22.20 0.23 35.16
N SER A 166 23.24 0.28 34.33
CA SER A 166 24.31 -0.74 34.36
C SER A 166 25.71 -0.23 34.73
N ARG A 167 25.99 1.08 34.60
CA ARG A 167 27.37 1.60 34.79
C ARG A 167 27.81 1.95 36.22
N ARG A 168 26.99 1.68 37.27
CA ARG A 168 27.32 2.08 38.65
C ARG A 168 27.69 0.94 39.62
N ARG A 169 27.96 -0.28 39.13
CA ARG A 169 28.38 -1.42 39.98
C ARG A 169 29.84 -1.87 39.87
N HIS A 170 30.69 -1.17 39.11
CA HIS A 170 32.11 -1.55 38.93
C HIS A 170 33.15 -0.56 39.51
N ARG A 171 32.76 0.29 40.48
CA ARG A 171 33.72 1.19 41.16
C ARG A 171 33.77 1.07 42.68
N ARG A 172 33.37 -0.07 43.25
CA ARG A 172 33.52 -0.36 44.68
C ARG A 172 34.03 -1.79 44.89
N THR A 173 35.32 -2.03 44.63
CA THR A 173 36.12 -3.16 45.14
C THR A 173 37.57 -2.99 44.66
N ALA A 174 38.23 -1.90 45.08
CA ALA A 174 39.68 -1.74 44.98
C ALA A 174 40.13 -0.60 45.90
N SER A 175 40.03 -0.80 47.22
CA SER A 175 40.80 -0.07 48.23
C SER A 175 40.52 -0.65 49.62
N ARG A 176 41.53 -1.35 50.15
CA ARG A 176 41.85 -1.75 51.54
C ARG A 176 42.59 -3.09 51.44
N ARG A 177 43.93 -3.09 51.53
CA ARG A 177 44.71 -3.19 52.79
C ARG A 177 44.22 -4.34 53.64
#